data_AF-A0A9E2VLF9-F1
#
_entry.id   AF-A0A9E2VLF9-F1
#
_cell.length_a   1.000
_cell.length_b   1.000
_cell.length_c   1.000
_cell.angle_alpha   90.00
_cell.angle_beta   90.00
_cell.angle_gamma   90.00
#
_symmetry.space_group_name_H-M   'P 1'
#
loop_
_entity.id
_entity.type
_entity.pdbx_description
1 polymer ?
#
loop_
_entity_poly.entity_id
_entity_poly.type
_entity_poly.pdbx_seq_one_letter_code
_entity_poly.pdbx_strand_id
1 'polypeptide(L)'
;AADLRKDNSGTGWITRAWLVAGTGTNVYQGSYALNGYLYTDDPYSSPKMRFTSESDIVQPSRTPFFADAIWVDCWPLETDRPAVDLFDGDAFMGGGLSRVAVPRHTVPPSPAFKNWNAKNPLPGTINVSFADNHVETVRLEDLWSLYWHKNWQPPAKRPGT
;
A
#
# COMPACT_ATOMS: atom_id res chain seq x y z
N ALA A 1 30.12 -6.58 8.99
CA ALA A 1 28.78 -6.76 8.42
C ALA A 1 28.96 -7.34 7.03
N ALA A 2 28.26 -8.40 6.65
CA ALA A 2 28.29 -8.85 5.26
C ALA A 2 27.71 -7.73 4.39
N ASP A 3 28.40 -7.35 3.32
CA ASP A 3 27.90 -6.33 2.40
C ASP A 3 26.52 -6.76 1.89
N LEU A 4 25.52 -5.90 2.08
CA LEU A 4 24.21 -6.09 1.49
C LEU A 4 24.40 -6.14 -0.02
N ARG A 5 24.07 -7.27 -0.64
CA ARG A 5 24.15 -7.45 -2.09
C ARG A 5 23.43 -6.28 -2.77
N LYS A 6 24.14 -5.55 -3.63
CA LYS A 6 23.57 -4.45 -4.40
C LYS A 6 22.55 -5.02 -5.40
N ASP A 7 21.28 -4.80 -5.10
CA ASP A 7 20.14 -5.18 -5.94
C ASP A 7 19.52 -3.90 -6.51
N ASN A 8 19.55 -3.78 -7.84
CA ASN A 8 19.06 -2.61 -8.57
C ASN A 8 17.57 -2.73 -8.97
N SER A 9 16.85 -3.75 -8.52
CA SER A 9 15.41 -3.87 -8.81
C SER A 9 14.66 -2.68 -8.22
N GLY A 10 13.83 -2.02 -9.04
CA GLY A 10 13.15 -0.81 -8.62
C GLY A 10 12.11 -1.08 -7.53
N THR A 11 11.32 -2.13 -7.72
CA THR A 11 10.21 -2.49 -6.83
C THR A 11 10.71 -3.15 -5.54
N GLY A 12 9.97 -2.94 -4.45
CA GLY A 12 10.20 -3.61 -3.18
C GLY A 12 9.56 -5.00 -3.12
N TRP A 13 9.80 -5.69 -2.02
CA TRP A 13 9.22 -7.01 -1.69
C TRP A 13 8.93 -7.06 -0.18
N ILE A 14 8.34 -8.14 0.32
CA ILE A 14 8.09 -8.27 1.79
C ILE A 14 9.36 -8.18 2.65
N THR A 15 10.55 -8.51 2.12
CA THR A 15 11.82 -8.47 2.88
C THR A 15 12.76 -7.36 2.42
N ARG A 16 12.31 -6.44 1.55
CA ARG A 16 13.19 -5.43 0.96
C ARG A 16 12.43 -4.15 0.58
N ALA A 17 13.04 -3.04 0.95
CA ALA A 17 12.64 -1.70 0.54
C ALA A 17 12.64 -1.54 -1.00
N TRP A 18 11.79 -0.67 -1.51
CA TRP A 18 11.85 -0.24 -2.91
C TRP A 18 13.01 0.74 -3.13
N LEU A 19 13.47 0.85 -4.38
CA LEU A 19 14.54 1.72 -4.81
C LEU A 19 14.12 2.45 -6.09
N VAL A 20 13.94 3.76 -6.02
CA VAL A 20 13.79 4.58 -7.24
C VAL A 20 15.17 5.03 -7.67
N ALA A 21 15.63 4.46 -8.79
CA ALA A 21 16.90 4.80 -9.43
C ALA A 21 16.70 4.90 -10.95
N GLY A 22 16.46 6.11 -11.45
CA GLY A 22 16.27 6.40 -12.88
C GLY A 22 17.00 7.68 -13.32
N THR A 23 17.10 7.88 -14.64
CA THR A 23 17.65 9.11 -15.21
C THR A 23 16.77 10.30 -14.86
N GLY A 24 17.29 11.24 -14.06
CA GLY A 24 16.54 12.42 -13.60
C GLY A 24 15.89 12.30 -12.21
N THR A 25 16.01 11.15 -11.55
CA THR A 25 15.60 10.97 -10.14
C THR A 25 16.82 10.74 -9.26
N ASN A 26 16.86 11.32 -8.06
CA ASN A 26 17.86 10.92 -7.07
C ASN A 26 17.64 9.45 -6.66
N VAL A 27 18.70 8.80 -6.16
CA VAL A 27 18.63 7.43 -5.64
C VAL A 27 17.90 7.46 -4.30
N TYR A 28 16.59 7.16 -4.31
CA TYR A 28 15.76 7.10 -3.11
C TYR A 28 15.38 5.67 -2.79
N GLN A 29 15.52 5.30 -1.52
CA GLN A 29 15.09 4.01 -0.99
C GLN A 29 14.06 4.24 0.11
N GLY A 30 13.03 3.41 0.16
CA GLY A 30 12.01 3.50 1.19
C GLY A 30 11.17 2.24 1.32
N SER A 31 10.36 2.21 2.37
CA SER A 31 9.45 1.10 2.67
C SER A 31 8.01 1.57 2.87
N TYR A 32 7.70 2.82 2.55
CA TYR A 32 6.37 3.41 2.70
C TYR A 32 5.92 4.04 1.38
N ALA A 33 4.62 3.96 1.12
CA ALA A 33 3.93 4.66 0.06
C ALA A 33 3.21 5.90 0.63
N LEU A 34 3.20 6.99 -0.14
CA LEU A 34 2.28 8.09 0.08
C LEU A 34 0.90 7.76 -0.52
N ASN A 35 -0.17 8.14 0.17
CA ASN A 35 -1.51 8.06 -0.40
C ASN A 35 -1.68 9.12 -1.50
N GLY A 36 -1.68 8.69 -2.76
CA GLY A 36 -1.65 9.58 -3.92
C GLY A 36 -2.85 10.51 -4.06
N TYR A 37 -3.99 10.20 -3.42
CA TYR A 37 -5.17 11.08 -3.41
C TYR A 37 -4.97 12.36 -2.58
N LEU A 38 -3.88 12.45 -1.80
CA LEU A 38 -3.46 13.64 -1.03
C LEU A 38 -2.46 14.52 -1.80
N TYR A 39 -2.03 14.13 -3.00
CA TYR A 39 -1.15 14.96 -3.81
C TYR A 39 -1.85 16.27 -4.21
N THR A 40 -1.14 17.38 -4.04
CA THR A 40 -1.58 18.69 -4.55
C THR A 40 -1.76 18.68 -6.06
N ASP A 41 -0.87 18.00 -6.78
CA ASP A 41 -0.91 17.84 -8.24
C ASP A 41 -0.95 16.35 -8.61
N ASP A 42 -2.05 15.68 -8.25
CA ASP A 42 -2.28 14.27 -8.56
C ASP A 42 -2.42 14.04 -10.09
N PRO A 43 -1.51 13.28 -10.72
CA PRO A 43 -1.51 13.08 -12.17
C PRO A 43 -2.41 11.91 -12.64
N TYR A 44 -2.93 11.07 -11.74
CA TYR A 44 -3.56 9.81 -12.11
C TYR A 44 -5.04 9.71 -11.75
N SER A 45 -5.47 10.23 -10.60
CA SER A 45 -6.85 10.01 -10.16
C SER A 45 -7.86 10.97 -10.79
N SER A 46 -9.14 10.59 -10.74
CA SER A 46 -10.23 11.53 -11.03
C SER A 46 -10.28 12.65 -10.00
N PRO A 47 -10.48 13.93 -10.39
CA PRO A 47 -10.61 15.05 -9.45
C PRO A 47 -11.66 14.85 -8.35
N LYS A 48 -12.70 14.05 -8.62
CA LYS A 48 -13.76 13.76 -7.64
C LYS A 48 -13.28 12.94 -6.45
N MET A 49 -12.20 12.18 -6.60
CA MET A 49 -11.69 11.26 -5.57
C MET A 49 -10.61 11.91 -4.69
N ARG A 50 -10.03 13.03 -5.15
CA ARG A 50 -8.93 13.72 -4.47
C ARG A 50 -9.41 14.42 -3.21
N PHE A 51 -8.53 14.48 -2.22
CA PHE A 51 -8.66 15.42 -1.12
C PHE A 51 -8.06 16.75 -1.58
N THR A 52 -8.91 17.74 -1.84
CA THR A 52 -8.51 19.07 -2.32
C THR A 52 -8.29 20.07 -1.19
N SER A 53 -8.75 19.74 0.01
CA SER A 53 -8.53 20.49 1.24
C SER A 53 -8.65 19.57 2.45
N GLU A 54 -8.17 20.01 3.62
CA GLU A 54 -8.28 19.23 4.86
C GLU A 54 -9.74 18.92 5.24
N SER A 55 -10.71 19.79 4.89
CA SER A 55 -12.13 19.56 5.16
C SER A 55 -12.73 18.43 4.32
N ASP A 56 -12.05 17.98 3.25
CA ASP A 56 -12.43 16.78 2.52
C ASP A 56 -12.13 15.49 3.32
N ILE A 57 -11.23 15.56 4.31
CA ILE A 57 -10.85 14.43 5.16
C ILE A 57 -11.85 14.31 6.32
N VAL A 58 -12.98 13.67 6.05
CA VAL A 58 -14.07 13.52 7.02
C VAL A 58 -13.80 12.48 8.12
N GLN A 59 -12.84 11.57 7.91
CA GLN A 59 -12.48 10.51 8.86
C GLN A 59 -10.97 10.46 9.05
N PRO A 60 -10.37 11.44 9.76
CA PRO A 60 -8.92 11.59 9.80
C PRO A 60 -8.21 10.40 10.46
N SER A 61 -8.79 9.80 11.51
CA SER A 61 -8.26 8.60 12.17
C SER A 61 -8.41 7.31 11.36
N ARG A 62 -9.02 7.36 10.17
CA ARG A 62 -9.15 6.19 9.27
C ARG A 62 -8.72 6.51 7.84
N THR A 63 -8.20 7.71 7.59
CA THR A 63 -7.68 8.13 6.29
C THR A 63 -6.16 7.96 6.27
N PRO A 64 -5.62 6.98 5.52
CA PRO A 64 -4.19 6.77 5.44
C PRO A 64 -3.48 7.96 4.79
N PHE A 65 -2.34 8.34 5.36
CA PHE A 65 -1.43 9.34 4.82
C PHE A 65 -0.20 8.66 4.22
N PHE A 66 0.47 7.82 5.02
CA PHE A 66 1.52 6.91 4.58
C PHE A 66 1.20 5.48 4.99
N ALA A 67 1.57 4.50 4.17
CA ALA A 67 1.39 3.08 4.47
C ALA A 67 2.66 2.31 4.12
N ASP A 68 3.04 1.33 4.94
CA ASP A 68 4.13 0.41 4.59
C ASP A 68 3.82 -0.25 3.24
N ALA A 69 4.78 -0.20 2.30
CA ALA A 69 4.53 -0.52 0.91
C ALA A 69 5.78 -0.96 0.14
N ILE A 70 5.55 -1.69 -0.94
CA ILE A 70 6.56 -2.12 -1.93
C ILE A 70 6.76 -1.12 -3.07
N TRP A 71 6.11 0.05 -3.02
CA TRP A 71 6.33 1.16 -3.93
C TRP A 71 6.15 2.54 -3.26
N VAL A 72 6.48 3.62 -3.98
CA VAL A 72 6.57 4.99 -3.43
C VAL A 72 5.23 5.65 -3.15
N ASP A 73 4.18 5.21 -3.82
CA ASP A 73 2.83 5.77 -3.71
C ASP A 73 1.79 4.73 -4.11
N CYS A 74 0.52 5.03 -3.84
CA CYS A 74 -0.60 4.20 -4.26
C CYS A 74 -1.89 5.01 -4.46
N TRP A 75 -2.77 4.49 -5.33
CA TRP A 75 -4.14 4.96 -5.52
C TRP A 75 -5.11 3.78 -5.35
N PRO A 76 -5.37 3.35 -4.10
CA PRO A 76 -6.32 2.28 -3.82
C PRO A 76 -7.71 2.53 -4.39
N LEU A 77 -8.36 1.46 -4.85
CA LEU A 77 -9.79 1.43 -5.18
C LEU A 77 -10.50 0.38 -4.34
N GLU A 78 -11.80 0.56 -4.10
CA GLU A 78 -12.63 -0.39 -3.35
C GLU A 78 -12.70 -1.77 -4.02
N THR A 79 -12.44 -1.81 -5.33
CA THR A 79 -12.46 -3.01 -6.17
C THR A 79 -11.11 -3.71 -6.29
N ASP A 80 -10.05 -3.12 -5.75
CA ASP A 80 -8.71 -3.72 -5.76
C ASP A 80 -8.76 -5.09 -5.08
N ARG A 81 -8.11 -6.06 -5.70
CA ARG A 81 -8.00 -7.42 -5.17
C ARG A 81 -6.63 -7.59 -4.51
N PRO A 82 -6.50 -8.43 -3.47
CA PRO A 82 -5.17 -8.80 -3.00
C PRO A 82 -4.40 -9.51 -4.11
N ALA A 83 -3.08 -9.40 -4.04
CA ALA A 83 -2.20 -10.15 -4.94
C ALA A 83 -2.30 -11.67 -4.68
N VAL A 84 -2.07 -12.44 -5.73
CA VAL A 84 -1.81 -13.88 -5.65
C VAL A 84 -0.39 -14.10 -5.14
N ASP A 85 0.60 -13.39 -5.68
CA ASP A 85 1.93 -13.29 -5.11
C ASP A 85 1.99 -12.10 -4.14
N LEU A 86 1.72 -12.38 -2.86
CA LEU A 86 1.85 -11.42 -1.76
C LEU A 86 3.32 -11.06 -1.47
N PHE A 87 4.32 -11.79 -2.00
CA PHE A 87 5.74 -11.48 -1.80
C PHE A 87 6.13 -10.20 -2.54
N ASP A 88 5.60 -10.02 -3.75
CA ASP A 88 5.91 -8.91 -4.66
C ASP A 88 4.70 -8.06 -5.08
N GLY A 89 3.51 -8.40 -4.55
CA GLY A 89 2.27 -7.69 -4.84
C GLY A 89 1.78 -7.86 -6.27
N ASP A 90 2.05 -9.01 -6.92
CA ASP A 90 1.79 -9.29 -8.34
C ASP A 90 2.35 -8.20 -9.26
N ALA A 91 3.52 -7.64 -8.95
CA ALA A 91 4.08 -6.48 -9.66
C ALA A 91 3.07 -5.33 -9.85
N PHE A 92 2.20 -5.13 -8.86
CA PHE A 92 1.15 -4.11 -8.78
C PHE A 92 -0.08 -4.32 -9.69
N MET A 93 -0.25 -5.51 -10.28
CA MET A 93 -1.36 -5.78 -11.21
C MET A 93 -2.75 -5.71 -10.56
N GLY A 94 -2.83 -5.84 -9.23
CA GLY A 94 -4.08 -5.82 -8.47
C GLY A 94 -4.61 -4.43 -8.10
N GLY A 95 -3.96 -3.36 -8.56
CA GLY A 95 -4.35 -1.97 -8.28
C GLY A 95 -3.56 -1.35 -7.13
N GLY A 96 -4.04 -0.24 -6.55
CA GLY A 96 -3.32 0.50 -5.52
C GLY A 96 -3.05 -0.32 -4.26
N LEU A 97 -4.02 -1.15 -3.83
CA LEU A 97 -3.86 -1.98 -2.63
C LEU A 97 -2.83 -3.09 -2.79
N SER A 98 -2.52 -3.55 -4.00
CA SER A 98 -1.47 -4.55 -4.20
C SER A 98 -0.06 -4.05 -3.82
N ARG A 99 0.13 -2.72 -3.74
CA ARG A 99 1.38 -2.09 -3.31
C ARG A 99 1.57 -2.10 -1.78
N VAL A 100 0.48 -2.25 -1.02
CA VAL A 100 0.44 -2.11 0.46
C VAL A 100 0.00 -3.39 1.15
N ALA A 101 -0.85 -4.21 0.52
CA ALA A 101 -1.41 -5.44 1.06
C ALA A 101 -0.40 -6.60 1.00
N VAL A 102 0.77 -6.40 1.61
CA VAL A 102 1.89 -7.35 1.66
C VAL A 102 2.28 -7.68 3.11
N PRO A 103 2.51 -8.95 3.47
CA PRO A 103 2.72 -9.38 4.85
C PRO A 103 4.14 -9.10 5.34
N ARG A 104 4.41 -7.83 5.71
CA ARG A 104 5.73 -7.40 6.19
C ARG A 104 5.92 -7.53 7.70
N HIS A 105 4.84 -7.38 8.47
CA HIS A 105 4.88 -7.43 9.93
C HIS A 105 4.00 -8.55 10.48
N THR A 106 4.26 -8.92 11.73
CA THR A 106 3.51 -9.91 12.56
C THR A 106 3.46 -11.35 12.06
N VAL A 107 4.02 -11.64 10.87
CA VAL A 107 4.22 -13.00 10.36
C VAL A 107 5.62 -13.15 9.73
N PRO A 108 6.28 -14.31 9.86
CA PRO A 108 7.54 -14.54 9.17
C PRO A 108 7.31 -14.72 7.65
N PRO A 109 8.28 -14.35 6.80
CA PRO A 109 8.23 -14.65 5.37
C PRO A 109 7.97 -16.14 5.10
N SER A 110 7.04 -16.44 4.19
CA SER A 110 6.66 -17.81 3.85
C SER A 110 6.63 -18.01 2.33
N PRO A 111 7.13 -19.15 1.81
CA PRO A 111 6.95 -19.51 0.40
C PRO A 111 5.47 -19.55 -0.03
N ALA A 112 4.55 -19.80 0.90
CA ALA A 112 3.11 -19.81 0.63
C ALA A 112 2.57 -18.45 0.17
N PHE A 113 3.28 -17.36 0.44
CA PHE A 113 2.90 -16.01 0.02
C PHE A 113 2.99 -15.82 -1.50
N LYS A 114 3.73 -16.67 -2.22
CA LYS A 114 3.89 -16.56 -3.68
C LYS A 114 2.73 -17.12 -4.50
N ASN A 115 1.80 -17.82 -3.85
CA ASN A 115 0.63 -18.39 -4.50
C ASN A 115 -0.54 -18.43 -3.51
N TRP A 116 -0.97 -17.25 -3.12
CA TRP A 116 -2.05 -17.04 -2.17
C TRP A 116 -3.41 -17.14 -2.87
N ASN A 117 -4.34 -17.88 -2.25
CA ASN A 117 -5.73 -17.84 -2.67
C ASN A 117 -6.39 -16.61 -2.07
N ALA A 118 -6.80 -15.66 -2.92
CA ALA A 118 -7.46 -14.41 -2.52
C ALA A 118 -8.73 -14.60 -1.66
N LYS A 119 -9.34 -15.79 -1.63
CA LYS A 119 -10.47 -16.10 -0.74
C LYS A 119 -10.07 -16.38 0.71
N ASN A 120 -8.81 -16.70 0.96
CA ASN A 120 -8.30 -16.93 2.31
C ASN A 120 -8.09 -15.59 3.04
N PRO A 121 -8.23 -15.55 4.37
CA PRO A 121 -7.88 -14.37 5.17
C PRO A 121 -6.44 -13.94 4.93
N LEU A 122 -6.18 -12.67 4.66
CA LEU A 122 -4.82 -12.19 4.38
C LEU A 122 -3.93 -12.29 5.63
N PRO A 123 -2.68 -12.77 5.49
CA PRO A 123 -1.77 -12.94 6.61
C PRO A 123 -1.11 -11.61 7.02
N GLY A 124 -0.78 -11.45 8.30
CA GLY A 124 0.09 -10.38 8.76
C GLY A 124 -0.53 -8.98 8.75
N THR A 125 0.37 -7.99 8.90
CA THR A 125 0.01 -6.58 9.10
C THR A 125 0.99 -5.65 8.38
N ILE A 126 0.57 -4.39 8.23
CA ILE A 126 1.43 -3.25 7.89
C ILE A 126 1.29 -2.13 8.93
N ASN A 127 2.26 -1.20 8.97
CA ASN A 127 2.09 0.05 9.73
C ASN A 127 1.54 1.13 8.81
N VAL A 128 0.58 1.90 9.29
CA VAL A 128 -0.08 2.99 8.55
C VAL A 128 -0.10 4.23 9.43
N SER A 129 0.30 5.37 8.88
CA SER A 129 0.09 6.68 9.49
C SER A 129 -1.17 7.31 8.92
N PHE A 130 -1.90 8.04 9.75
CA PHE A 130 -3.21 8.59 9.40
C PHE A 130 -3.18 10.11 9.37
N ALA A 131 -4.25 10.70 8.83
CA ALA A 131 -4.34 12.15 8.64
C ALA A 131 -4.42 12.95 9.95
N ASP A 132 -4.77 12.33 11.08
CA ASP A 132 -4.66 12.92 12.43
C ASP A 132 -3.27 12.75 13.07
N ASN A 133 -2.30 12.22 12.32
CA ASN A 133 -0.91 11.96 12.70
C ASN A 133 -0.69 10.79 13.67
N HIS A 134 -1.70 9.96 13.97
CA HIS A 134 -1.42 8.71 14.66
C HIS A 134 -0.86 7.64 13.71
N VAL A 135 -0.24 6.62 14.28
CA VAL A 135 0.25 5.43 13.56
C VAL A 135 -0.32 4.20 14.23
N GLU A 136 -0.83 3.27 13.45
CA GLU A 136 -1.26 1.95 13.95
C GLU A 136 -0.79 0.81 13.05
N THR A 137 -0.73 -0.37 13.65
CA THR A 137 -0.49 -1.62 12.93
C THR A 137 -1.83 -2.17 12.44
N VAL A 138 -2.02 -2.17 11.14
CA VAL A 138 -3.27 -2.57 10.46
C VAL A 138 -3.12 -3.98 9.90
N ARG A 139 -4.11 -4.85 10.13
CA ARG A 139 -4.17 -6.17 9.50
C ARG A 139 -4.42 -6.01 8.00
N LEU A 140 -3.80 -6.84 7.17
CA LEU A 140 -3.99 -6.73 5.71
C LEU A 140 -5.48 -6.83 5.31
N GLU A 141 -6.24 -7.66 6.01
CA GLU A 141 -7.68 -7.82 5.80
C GLU A 141 -8.48 -6.53 6.05
N ASP A 142 -8.00 -5.66 6.94
CA ASP A 142 -8.69 -4.44 7.36
C ASP A 142 -8.38 -3.24 6.45
N LEU A 143 -7.46 -3.37 5.47
CA LEU A 143 -7.06 -2.27 4.58
C LEU A 143 -8.22 -1.71 3.74
N TRP A 144 -9.19 -2.54 3.39
CA TRP A 144 -10.40 -2.11 2.66
C TRP A 144 -11.39 -1.37 3.56
N SER A 145 -11.23 -1.47 4.88
CA SER A 145 -12.06 -0.75 5.85
C SER A 145 -11.58 0.69 6.09
N LEU A 146 -10.39 1.07 5.62
CA LEU A 146 -9.86 2.44 5.72
C LEU A 146 -10.51 3.35 4.67
N TYR A 147 -10.21 4.66 4.69
CA TYR A 147 -10.74 5.65 3.74
C TYR A 147 -9.61 6.23 2.89
N TRP A 148 -9.28 5.58 1.79
CA TRP A 148 -8.14 5.96 0.95
C TRP A 148 -8.37 7.21 0.11
N HIS A 149 -9.61 7.51 -0.26
CA HIS A 149 -9.94 8.66 -1.09
C HIS A 149 -11.25 9.32 -0.65
N LYS A 150 -11.51 10.56 -1.13
CA LYS A 150 -12.61 11.42 -0.67
C LYS A 150 -13.98 10.75 -0.66
N ASN A 151 -14.29 9.98 -1.70
CA ASN A 151 -15.59 9.30 -1.84
C ASN A 151 -15.54 7.79 -1.50
N TRP A 152 -14.56 7.35 -0.71
CA TRP A 152 -14.35 5.92 -0.45
C TRP A 152 -15.56 5.30 0.25
N GLN A 153 -16.02 4.17 -0.29
CA GLN A 153 -17.10 3.39 0.31
C GLN A 153 -16.59 2.00 0.69
N PRO A 154 -16.22 1.77 1.97
CA PRO A 154 -15.67 0.48 2.38
C PRO A 154 -16.57 -0.67 1.93
N PRO A 155 -16.06 -1.62 1.14
CA PRO A 155 -16.89 -2.72 0.68
C PRO A 155 -17.28 -3.60 1.88
N ALA A 156 -18.49 -4.14 1.86
CA ALA A 156 -18.98 -5.00 2.96
C ALA A 156 -18.13 -6.26 3.15
N LYS A 157 -17.43 -6.70 2.09
CA LYS A 157 -16.45 -7.78 2.09
C LYS A 157 -15.28 -7.38 1.22
N ARG A 158 -14.07 -7.80 1.60
CA ARG A 158 -12.88 -7.61 0.76
C ARG A 158 -13.09 -8.25 -0.62
N PRO A 159 -12.79 -7.53 -1.72
CA PRO A 159 -12.80 -8.11 -3.06
C PRO A 159 -11.96 -9.39 -3.16
N GLY A 160 -12.51 -10.39 -3.85
CA GLY A 160 -11.88 -11.69 -4.01
C GLY A 160 -12.20 -12.71 -2.91
N THR A 161 -13.04 -12.36 -1.93
CA THR A 161 -13.63 -13.28 -0.93
C THR A 161 -15.01 -13.78 -1.32
#